data_AF-A0AAD2HFT8-F1
#
_entry.id   AF-A0AAD2HFT8-F1
#
_cell.length_a   1.000
_cell.length_b   1.000
_cell.length_c   1.000
_cell.angle_alpha   90.00
_cell.angle_beta   90.00
_cell.angle_gamma   90.00
#
_symmetry.space_group_name_H-M   'P 1'
#
loop_
_entity.id
_entity.type
_entity.pdbx_description
1 polymer ?
#
loop_
_entity_poly.entity_id
_entity_poly.type
_entity_poly.pdbx_seq_one_letter_code
_entity_poly.pdbx_strand_id
1 'polypeptide(L)'
;MTPCGNWPIGSTYAKELAAIRLNCQALAPQDSKYATHYTRTVDALRRIVDLIKTPGYTQKGFMSQGSGGFKLRHIPFEQVKPGEQLVGSHDLEVWPARQPEARNAIRLMLKEGSHVVHGIRAYDRDGRLITPEDYMSKLRGVTVMLTMNLSHIAFQSKKEDLVSADIVKMRIIANQSTAPSPLKRGKLALHDSEDEEEQSPTKKKRSVYGA
;
A
#
# COMPACT_ATOMS: atom_id res chain seq x y z
N MET A 1 -1.16 1.46 1.95
CA MET A 1 -0.51 2.70 2.42
C MET A 1 -1.26 3.17 3.65
N THR A 2 -0.57 3.49 4.75
CA THR A 2 -1.17 4.03 5.97
C THR A 2 -0.82 5.52 6.09
N PRO A 3 -1.72 6.39 6.59
CA PRO A 3 -1.51 7.85 6.58
C PRO A 3 -0.27 8.33 7.35
N CYS A 4 0.11 7.64 8.43
CA CYS A 4 1.34 7.93 9.18
C CYS A 4 2.52 7.03 8.78
N GLY A 5 2.38 6.19 7.74
CA GLY A 5 3.43 5.29 7.27
C GLY A 5 3.88 4.23 8.29
N ASN A 6 3.11 4.04 9.37
CA ASN A 6 3.51 3.28 10.55
C ASN A 6 4.85 3.78 11.16
N TRP A 7 5.10 5.09 11.10
CA TRP A 7 6.33 5.73 11.57
C TRP A 7 6.67 5.38 13.03
N PRO A 8 7.78 4.67 13.28
CA PRO A 8 8.30 4.47 14.63
C PRO A 8 9.18 5.64 15.05
N ILE A 9 9.20 5.93 16.35
CA ILE A 9 10.19 6.87 16.92
C ILE A 9 11.61 6.37 16.66
N GLY A 10 12.51 7.26 16.27
CA GLY A 10 13.90 6.90 15.96
C GLY A 10 14.10 6.18 14.62
N SER A 11 13.13 6.24 13.70
CA SER A 11 13.31 5.70 12.34
C SER A 11 14.57 6.26 11.67
N THR A 12 15.42 5.37 11.17
CA THR A 12 16.66 5.72 10.45
C THR A 12 16.40 6.48 9.16
N TYR A 13 15.22 6.29 8.55
CA TYR A 13 14.85 6.85 7.25
C TYR A 13 14.06 8.15 7.35
N ALA A 14 13.35 8.37 8.46
CA ALA A 14 12.59 9.58 8.73
C ALA A 14 12.72 9.90 10.22
N LYS A 15 13.67 10.77 10.57
CA LYS A 15 13.92 11.14 11.98
C LYS A 15 12.71 11.80 12.64
N GLU A 16 11.89 12.46 11.83
CA GLU A 16 10.66 13.15 12.24
C GLU A 16 9.49 12.65 11.40
N LEU A 17 8.29 12.72 11.95
CA LEU A 17 7.07 12.33 11.25
C LEU A 17 6.86 13.15 9.97
N ALA A 18 7.22 14.45 9.96
CA ALA A 18 7.06 15.31 8.78
C ALA A 18 7.91 14.84 7.60
N ALA A 19 9.03 14.15 7.87
CA ALA A 19 9.94 13.65 6.84
C ALA A 19 9.50 12.33 6.21
N ILE A 20 8.36 11.76 6.63
CA ILE A 20 7.90 10.49 6.06
C ILE A 20 7.56 10.62 4.58
N ARG A 21 7.91 9.57 3.85
CA ARG A 21 7.51 9.39 2.45
C ARG A 21 6.72 8.11 2.39
N LEU A 22 5.41 8.22 2.17
CA LEU A 22 4.56 7.06 2.02
C LEU A 22 4.84 6.45 0.65
N ASN A 23 5.11 5.15 0.62
CA ASN A 23 5.36 4.44 -0.63
C ASN A 23 4.27 3.41 -0.88
N CYS A 24 3.88 3.25 -2.14
CA CYS A 24 3.10 2.11 -2.61
C CYS A 24 3.65 1.65 -3.96
N GLN A 25 3.13 0.52 -4.44
CA GLN A 25 3.58 -0.08 -5.68
C GLN A 25 2.39 -0.23 -6.62
N ALA A 26 2.56 0.26 -7.85
CA ALA A 26 1.66 -0.06 -8.95
C ALA A 26 2.08 -1.41 -9.53
N LEU A 27 1.14 -2.34 -9.57
CA LEU A 27 1.29 -3.67 -10.15
C LEU A 27 0.34 -3.84 -11.32
N ALA A 28 0.60 -4.84 -12.16
CA ALA A 28 -0.29 -5.17 -13.26
C ALA A 28 -1.70 -5.45 -12.72
N PRO A 29 -2.74 -4.86 -13.34
CA PRO A 29 -4.12 -5.12 -12.95
C PRO A 29 -4.45 -6.58 -13.26
N GLN A 30 -5.25 -7.21 -12.39
CA GLN A 30 -5.71 -8.59 -12.58
C GLN A 30 -6.69 -8.71 -13.75
N ASP A 31 -7.43 -7.64 -14.01
CA ASP A 31 -8.39 -7.59 -15.11
C ASP A 31 -7.64 -7.44 -16.44
N SER A 32 -7.82 -8.44 -17.32
CA SER A 32 -7.14 -8.53 -18.61
C SER A 32 -7.39 -7.32 -19.49
N LYS A 33 -8.56 -6.66 -19.35
CA LYS A 33 -8.87 -5.45 -20.13
C LYS A 33 -7.89 -4.31 -19.85
N TYR A 34 -7.34 -4.24 -18.65
CA TYR A 34 -6.40 -3.19 -18.24
C TYR A 34 -4.94 -3.64 -18.30
N ALA A 35 -4.68 -4.96 -18.37
CA ALA A 35 -3.33 -5.52 -18.39
C ALA A 35 -2.51 -5.00 -19.58
N THR A 36 -3.09 -4.95 -20.78
CA THR A 36 -2.41 -4.41 -21.97
C THR A 36 -2.07 -2.92 -21.82
N HIS A 37 -2.99 -2.12 -21.26
CA HIS A 37 -2.74 -0.69 -21.00
C HIS A 37 -1.62 -0.50 -19.98
N TYR A 38 -1.60 -1.34 -18.95
CA TYR A 38 -0.54 -1.34 -17.94
C TYR A 38 0.83 -1.63 -18.56
N THR A 39 0.98 -2.70 -19.35
CA THR A 39 2.25 -3.03 -20.01
C THR A 39 2.76 -1.87 -20.86
N ARG A 40 1.91 -1.28 -21.70
CA ARG A 40 2.26 -0.11 -22.51
C ARG A 40 2.68 1.09 -21.66
N THR A 41 2.00 1.31 -20.53
CA THR A 41 2.33 2.39 -19.59
C THR A 41 3.70 2.17 -18.96
N VAL A 42 3.98 0.97 -18.48
CA VAL A 42 5.29 0.63 -17.90
C VAL A 42 6.41 0.79 -18.93
N ASP A 43 6.20 0.35 -20.18
CA ASP A 43 7.20 0.51 -21.25
C ASP A 43 7.41 1.98 -21.64
N ALA A 44 6.34 2.77 -21.69
CA ALA A 44 6.45 4.22 -21.88
C ALA A 44 7.24 4.89 -20.75
N LEU A 45 6.96 4.53 -19.50
CA LEU A 45 7.67 5.06 -18.34
C LEU A 45 9.15 4.67 -18.34
N ARG A 46 9.48 3.42 -18.69
CA ARG A 46 10.87 2.98 -18.88
C ARG A 46 11.59 3.85 -19.90
N ARG A 47 10.98 4.05 -21.08
CA ARG A 47 11.57 4.90 -22.13
C ARG A 47 11.80 6.34 -21.67
N ILE A 48 10.84 6.94 -20.97
CA ILE A 48 11.00 8.31 -20.42
C ILE A 48 12.19 8.33 -19.46
N VAL A 49 12.29 7.33 -18.60
CA VAL A 49 13.37 7.24 -17.62
C VAL A 49 14.73 7.01 -18.26
N ASP A 50 14.81 6.18 -19.30
CA ASP A 50 16.04 5.96 -20.06
C ASP A 50 16.48 7.23 -20.80
N LEU A 51 15.52 8.03 -21.30
CA LEU A 51 15.80 9.30 -21.98
C LEU A 51 16.37 10.38 -21.06
N ILE A 52 15.95 10.41 -19.79
CA ILE A 52 16.41 11.40 -18.80
C ILE A 52 17.58 10.92 -17.94
N LYS A 53 18.03 9.68 -18.15
CA LYS A 53 19.14 9.10 -17.40
C LYS A 53 20.46 9.80 -17.73
N THR A 54 21.23 10.11 -16.71
CA THR A 54 22.58 10.67 -16.87
C THR A 54 23.55 9.57 -17.32
N PRO A 55 24.30 9.75 -18.43
CA PRO A 55 25.28 8.76 -18.88
C PRO A 55 26.31 8.42 -17.80
N GLY A 56 26.51 7.12 -17.57
CA GLY A 56 27.45 6.62 -16.55
C GLY A 56 26.93 6.67 -15.11
N TYR A 57 25.68 7.10 -14.87
CA TYR A 57 25.10 7.15 -13.53
C TYR A 57 24.29 5.89 -13.22
N THR A 58 24.29 5.50 -11.95
CA THR A 58 23.44 4.42 -11.44
C THR A 58 22.07 4.96 -11.07
N GLN A 59 21.01 4.38 -11.62
CA GLN A 59 19.63 4.81 -11.36
C GLN A 59 19.02 4.11 -10.13
N LYS A 60 18.28 4.85 -9.31
CA LYS A 60 17.54 4.36 -8.14
C LYS A 60 16.07 4.83 -8.13
N GLY A 61 15.25 4.14 -7.33
CA GLY A 61 14.00 4.68 -6.77
C GLY A 61 12.69 4.34 -7.48
N PHE A 62 12.65 4.32 -8.81
CA PHE A 62 11.37 4.29 -9.54
C PHE A 62 10.89 2.89 -9.96
N MET A 63 11.69 2.16 -10.73
CA MET A 63 11.31 0.82 -11.20
C MET A 63 11.55 -0.21 -10.11
N SER A 64 10.57 -1.08 -9.86
CA SER A 64 10.80 -2.20 -8.96
C SER A 64 11.50 -3.32 -9.73
N GLN A 65 12.67 -3.73 -9.24
CA GLN A 65 13.36 -4.89 -9.79
C GLN A 65 12.48 -6.15 -9.64
N GLY A 66 12.35 -6.94 -10.71
CA GLY A 66 11.71 -8.26 -10.72
C GLY A 66 10.18 -8.34 -10.65
N SER A 67 9.47 -7.28 -10.28
CA SER A 67 8.00 -7.35 -10.00
C SER A 67 7.11 -6.87 -11.15
N GLY A 68 7.69 -6.39 -12.24
CA GLY A 68 6.93 -5.85 -13.38
C GLY A 68 6.16 -4.55 -13.06
N GLY A 69 6.51 -3.86 -11.98
CA GLY A 69 5.85 -2.61 -11.57
C GLY A 69 6.76 -1.48 -11.16
N PHE A 70 6.15 -0.39 -10.72
CA PHE A 70 6.85 0.84 -10.36
C PHE A 70 6.38 1.36 -9.00
N LYS A 71 7.28 2.06 -8.33
CA LYS A 71 7.07 2.63 -7.00
C LYS A 71 6.45 4.02 -7.14
N LEU A 72 5.49 4.27 -6.27
CA LEU A 72 4.80 5.54 -6.12
C LEU A 72 5.06 6.08 -4.73
N ARG A 73 5.20 7.40 -4.66
CA ARG A 73 5.44 8.13 -3.43
C ARG A 73 4.31 9.12 -3.18
N HIS A 74 4.01 9.34 -1.92
CA HIS A 74 3.21 10.45 -1.45
C HIS A 74 3.90 11.10 -0.24
N ILE A 75 3.92 12.42 -0.22
CA ILE A 75 4.50 13.23 0.84
C ILE A 75 3.34 13.91 1.55
N PRO A 76 2.95 13.44 2.75
CA PRO A 76 1.75 13.93 3.41
C PRO A 76 1.97 15.28 4.11
N PHE A 77 3.16 15.57 4.62
CA PHE A 77 3.40 16.79 5.39
C PHE A 77 4.23 17.79 4.59
N GLU A 78 3.81 19.05 4.61
CA GLU A 78 4.52 20.16 3.99
C GLU A 78 4.76 21.25 5.05
N GLN A 79 5.98 21.76 5.12
CA GLN A 79 6.34 22.82 6.06
C GLN A 79 5.73 24.15 5.61
N VAL A 80 5.08 24.85 6.52
CA VAL A 80 4.55 26.19 6.27
C VAL A 80 5.70 27.17 6.22
N LYS A 81 5.87 27.86 5.09
CA LYS A 81 6.82 28.97 4.99
C LYS A 81 6.16 30.28 5.42
N PRO A 82 6.89 31.20 6.06
CA PRO A 82 6.35 32.51 6.42
C PRO A 82 5.76 33.24 5.20
N GLY A 83 4.51 33.66 5.30
CA GLY A 83 3.81 34.40 4.24
C GLY A 83 3.18 33.55 3.13
N GLU A 84 3.25 32.21 3.21
CA GLU A 84 2.66 31.32 2.22
C GLU A 84 1.28 30.82 2.70
N GLN A 85 0.25 30.98 1.84
CA GLN A 85 -1.07 30.39 2.07
C GLN A 85 -1.17 29.09 1.29
N LEU A 86 -1.18 27.96 1.99
CA LEU A 86 -1.19 26.64 1.36
C LEU A 86 -2.63 26.26 0.95
N VAL A 87 -2.83 25.97 -0.33
CA VAL A 87 -4.13 25.61 -0.91
C VAL A 87 -4.34 24.10 -0.84
N GLY A 88 -5.50 23.65 -0.32
CA GLY A 88 -5.87 22.23 -0.30
C GLY A 88 -5.23 21.42 0.83
N SER A 89 -4.79 22.08 1.91
CA SER A 89 -4.44 21.43 3.16
C SER A 89 -5.67 20.81 3.82
N HIS A 90 -5.53 19.60 4.35
CA HIS A 90 -6.50 19.04 5.29
C HIS A 90 -6.18 19.55 6.69
N ASP A 91 -7.16 19.45 7.57
CA ASP A 91 -6.95 19.76 8.97
C ASP A 91 -6.02 18.70 9.59
N LEU A 92 -4.88 19.18 10.07
CA LEU A 92 -3.87 18.35 10.73
C LEU A 92 -4.42 17.74 12.03
N GLU A 93 -5.40 18.39 12.67
CA GLU A 93 -6.04 17.94 13.91
C GLU A 93 -6.74 16.58 13.75
N VAL A 94 -7.34 16.34 12.58
CA VAL A 94 -8.07 15.08 12.30
C VAL A 94 -7.22 14.05 11.56
N TRP A 95 -5.92 14.29 11.36
CA TRP A 95 -5.08 13.37 10.60
C TRP A 95 -4.92 12.02 11.33
N PRO A 96 -5.22 10.88 10.68
CA PRO A 96 -5.24 9.60 11.36
C PRO A 96 -3.83 9.08 11.65
N ALA A 97 -3.49 9.02 12.94
CA ALA A 97 -2.30 8.36 13.47
C ALA A 97 -2.69 7.24 14.44
N ARG A 98 -2.23 6.01 14.14
CA ARG A 98 -2.50 4.84 14.99
C ARG A 98 -1.52 4.74 16.17
N GLN A 99 -0.28 5.18 15.96
CA GLN A 99 0.80 5.10 16.93
C GLN A 99 0.79 6.32 17.86
N PRO A 100 0.95 6.15 19.18
CA PRO A 100 1.03 7.27 20.14
C PRO A 100 2.11 8.29 19.78
N GLU A 101 3.26 7.82 19.29
CA GLU A 101 4.41 8.65 18.91
C GLU A 101 4.06 9.56 17.74
N ALA A 102 3.38 9.02 16.73
CA ALA A 102 2.90 9.80 15.59
C ALA A 102 1.84 10.84 16.02
N ARG A 103 0.94 10.50 16.95
CA ARG A 103 -0.03 11.47 17.50
C ARG A 103 0.66 12.62 18.24
N ASN A 104 1.68 12.31 19.04
CA ASN A 104 2.45 13.33 19.75
C ASN A 104 3.19 14.25 18.78
N ALA A 105 3.77 13.71 17.71
CA ALA A 105 4.42 14.51 16.67
C ALA A 105 3.42 15.42 15.93
N ILE A 106 2.23 14.93 15.59
CA ILE A 106 1.15 15.73 14.99
C ILE A 106 0.75 16.88 15.93
N ARG A 107 0.55 16.58 17.23
CA ARG A 107 0.21 17.60 18.23
C ARG A 107 1.28 18.69 18.33
N LEU A 108 2.55 18.32 18.23
CA LEU A 108 3.65 19.29 18.23
C LEU A 108 3.61 20.19 16.99
N MET A 109 3.47 19.60 15.80
CA MET A 109 3.32 20.37 14.55
C MET A 109 2.13 21.33 14.58
N LEU A 110 1.00 20.89 15.15
CA LEU A 110 -0.19 21.71 15.32
C LEU A 110 0.07 22.89 16.27
N LYS A 111 0.70 22.64 17.42
CA LYS A 111 1.04 23.66 18.40
C LYS A 111 1.97 24.73 17.82
N GLU A 112 2.93 24.32 16.99
CA GLU A 112 3.91 25.21 16.37
C GLU A 112 3.37 25.91 15.11
N GLY A 113 2.26 25.43 14.54
CA GLY A 113 1.79 25.88 13.22
C GLY A 113 2.83 25.66 12.12
N SER A 114 3.71 24.67 12.29
CA SER A 114 4.90 24.51 11.44
C SER A 114 4.63 23.76 10.14
N HIS A 115 3.53 23.00 10.07
CA HIS A 115 3.22 22.12 8.95
C HIS A 115 1.74 22.12 8.60
N VAL A 116 1.44 21.83 7.34
CA VAL A 116 0.13 21.38 6.88
C VAL A 116 0.20 19.93 6.44
N VAL A 117 -0.97 19.32 6.25
CA VAL A 117 -1.07 17.96 5.74
C VAL A 117 -1.89 17.90 4.45
N HIS A 118 -1.41 17.11 3.49
CA HIS A 118 -2.03 16.86 2.21
C HIS A 118 -2.44 15.40 2.12
N GLY A 119 -3.75 15.15 2.17
CA GLY A 119 -4.29 13.85 1.79
C GLY A 119 -4.04 13.54 0.31
N ILE A 120 -3.95 12.25 -0.02
CA ILE A 120 -4.04 11.83 -1.42
C ILE A 120 -5.45 12.12 -1.91
N ARG A 121 -5.53 12.79 -3.06
CA ARG A 121 -6.77 12.96 -3.81
C ARG A 121 -7.18 11.63 -4.46
N ALA A 122 -7.64 10.70 -3.63
CA ALA A 122 -8.08 9.37 -4.01
C ALA A 122 -9.61 9.33 -4.04
N TYR A 123 -10.18 8.88 -5.16
CA TYR A 123 -11.62 8.83 -5.35
C TYR A 123 -12.10 7.40 -5.57
N ASP A 124 -13.26 7.07 -5.02
CA ASP A 124 -13.93 5.81 -5.33
C ASP A 124 -14.56 5.83 -6.74
N ARG A 125 -15.32 4.77 -7.07
CA ARG A 125 -15.95 4.64 -8.38
C ARG A 125 -17.01 5.72 -8.62
N ASP A 126 -17.72 6.09 -7.56
CA ASP A 126 -18.77 7.12 -7.56
C ASP A 126 -18.20 8.53 -7.57
N GLY A 127 -16.86 8.68 -7.52
CA GLY A 127 -16.18 9.97 -7.51
C GLY A 127 -16.14 10.63 -6.14
N ARG A 128 -16.45 9.90 -5.07
CA ARG A 128 -16.35 10.41 -3.69
C ARG A 128 -14.92 10.30 -3.21
N LEU A 129 -14.48 11.31 -2.47
CA LEU A 129 -13.14 11.33 -1.87
C LEU A 129 -13.04 10.22 -0.81
N ILE A 130 -11.99 9.41 -0.92
CA ILE A 130 -11.61 8.43 0.09
C ILE A 130 -10.83 9.15 1.19
N THR A 131 -11.26 9.00 2.43
CA THR A 131 -10.58 9.64 3.56
C THR A 131 -9.28 8.92 3.90
N PRO A 132 -8.30 9.59 4.53
CA PRO A 132 -7.03 8.97 4.87
C PRO A 132 -7.16 7.69 5.72
N GLU A 133 -8.14 7.61 6.63
CA GLU A 133 -8.43 6.41 7.45
C GLU A 133 -8.66 5.16 6.60
N ASP A 134 -9.28 5.36 5.44
CA ASP A 134 -9.72 4.33 4.52
C ASP A 134 -8.70 3.98 3.43
N TYR A 135 -7.57 4.70 3.32
CA TYR A 135 -6.59 4.45 2.25
C TYR A 135 -6.13 3.00 2.22
N MET A 136 -5.87 2.39 3.38
CA MET A 136 -5.38 1.02 3.42
C MET A 136 -6.43 -0.01 2.98
N SER A 137 -7.68 0.15 3.40
CA SER A 137 -8.77 -0.79 3.10
C SER A 137 -9.28 -0.61 1.66
N LYS A 138 -9.45 0.64 1.20
CA LYS A 138 -10.07 0.95 -0.10
C LYS A 138 -9.09 0.94 -1.28
N LEU A 139 -7.80 1.23 -1.08
CA LEU A 139 -6.82 1.31 -2.19
C LEU A 139 -5.99 0.04 -2.38
N ARG A 140 -6.08 -0.93 -1.47
CA ARG A 140 -5.33 -2.18 -1.61
C ARG A 140 -5.95 -3.03 -2.72
N GLY A 141 -5.14 -3.51 -3.67
CA GLY A 141 -5.55 -4.50 -4.67
C GLY A 141 -6.60 -4.04 -5.69
N VAL A 142 -6.99 -2.76 -5.68
CA VAL A 142 -7.94 -2.20 -6.65
C VAL A 142 -7.21 -1.70 -7.90
N THR A 143 -7.92 -1.68 -9.03
CA THR A 143 -7.40 -1.05 -10.24
C THR A 143 -7.78 0.42 -10.24
N VAL A 144 -6.78 1.28 -10.49
CA VAL A 144 -6.93 2.73 -10.43
C VAL A 144 -6.46 3.39 -11.71
N MET A 145 -7.12 4.49 -12.06
CA MET A 145 -6.55 5.50 -12.93
C MET A 145 -5.67 6.42 -12.08
N LEU A 146 -4.41 6.58 -12.47
CA LEU A 146 -3.39 7.29 -11.72
C LEU A 146 -2.94 8.54 -12.49
N THR A 147 -2.81 9.65 -11.78
CA THR A 147 -2.05 10.82 -12.23
C THR A 147 -0.90 11.03 -11.26
N MET A 148 0.31 11.21 -11.80
CA MET A 148 1.52 11.36 -11.02
C MET A 148 2.48 12.35 -11.68
N ASN A 149 3.34 12.96 -10.87
CA ASN A 149 4.49 13.73 -11.33
C ASN A 149 5.72 12.83 -11.34
N LEU A 150 6.45 12.79 -12.44
CA LEU A 150 7.72 12.08 -12.53
C LEU A 150 8.86 13.09 -12.41
N SER A 151 9.72 12.90 -11.42
CA SER A 151 10.84 13.80 -11.13
C SER A 151 12.16 13.03 -11.20
N HIS A 152 13.17 13.64 -11.81
CA HIS A 152 14.54 13.14 -11.88
C HIS A 152 15.49 14.13 -11.20
N ILE A 153 16.39 13.60 -10.37
CA ILE A 153 17.42 14.36 -9.68
C ILE A 153 18.75 13.60 -9.87
N ALA A 154 19.74 14.28 -10.45
CA ALA A 154 21.09 13.76 -10.60
C ALA A 154 21.99 14.20 -9.43
N PHE A 155 22.57 13.23 -8.72
CA PHE A 155 23.53 13.45 -7.65
C PHE A 155 24.95 13.26 -8.16
N GLN A 156 25.56 14.35 -8.62
CA GLN A 156 26.89 14.32 -9.25
C GLN A 156 27.98 13.71 -8.35
N SER A 157 27.98 14.04 -7.06
CA SER A 157 28.96 13.55 -6.08
C SER A 157 28.96 12.03 -5.93
N LYS A 158 27.84 11.36 -6.22
CA LYS A 158 27.68 9.90 -6.11
C LYS A 158 27.60 9.21 -7.46
N LYS A 159 27.51 9.96 -8.56
CA LYS A 159 27.16 9.43 -9.90
C LYS A 159 25.88 8.59 -9.84
N GLU A 160 24.86 9.12 -9.15
CA GLU A 160 23.57 8.45 -8.96
C GLU A 160 22.42 9.31 -9.50
N ASP A 161 21.47 8.68 -10.17
CA ASP A 161 20.19 9.30 -10.54
C ASP A 161 19.10 8.78 -9.62
N LEU A 162 18.31 9.69 -9.04
CA LEU A 162 17.08 9.37 -8.35
C LEU A 162 15.90 9.75 -9.23
N VAL A 163 15.10 8.75 -9.60
CA VAL A 163 13.80 8.97 -10.22
C VAL A 163 12.72 8.66 -9.19
N SER A 164 11.75 9.55 -9.07
CA SER A 164 10.61 9.40 -8.17
C SER A 164 9.31 9.73 -8.89
N ALA A 165 8.23 9.02 -8.53
CA ALA A 165 6.90 9.27 -9.04
C ALA A 165 5.96 9.64 -7.89
N ASP A 166 5.53 10.89 -7.85
CA ASP A 166 4.68 11.44 -6.80
C ASP A 166 3.21 11.40 -7.21
N ILE A 167 2.37 10.81 -6.36
CA ILE A 167 0.93 10.70 -6.61
C ILE A 167 0.29 12.09 -6.55
N VAL A 168 -0.40 12.46 -7.64
CA VAL A 168 -1.22 13.69 -7.71
C VAL A 168 -2.68 13.38 -7.38
N LYS A 169 -3.24 12.36 -8.05
CA LYS A 169 -4.61 11.87 -7.83
C LYS A 169 -4.75 10.41 -8.25
N MET A 170 -5.73 9.74 -7.66
CA MET A 170 -6.11 8.36 -7.98
C MET A 170 -7.62 8.24 -8.08
N ARG A 171 -8.13 7.44 -9.01
CA ARG A 171 -9.56 7.08 -9.06
C ARG A 171 -9.73 5.59 -9.25
N ILE A 172 -10.55 4.94 -8.44
CA ILE A 172 -10.87 3.52 -8.59
C ILE A 172 -11.70 3.32 -9.87
N ILE A 173 -11.24 2.42 -10.74
CA ILE A 173 -11.93 2.05 -11.99
C ILE A 173 -12.40 0.59 -12.00
N ALA A 174 -11.82 -0.26 -11.15
CA ALA A 174 -12.34 -1.59 -10.87
C ALA A 174 -11.95 -2.02 -9.45
N ASN A 175 -12.86 -2.74 -8.79
CA ASN A 175 -12.65 -3.29 -7.45
C ASN A 175 -11.64 -4.44 -7.51
N GLN A 176 -11.23 -4.91 -6.32
CA GLN A 176 -10.50 -6.16 -6.19
C GLN A 176 -11.29 -7.25 -6.93
N SER A 177 -10.63 -8.02 -7.81
CA SER A 177 -11.22 -9.29 -8.21
C SER A 177 -11.25 -10.14 -6.94
N THR A 178 -12.45 -10.48 -6.47
CA THR A 178 -12.60 -11.54 -5.47
C THR A 178 -12.13 -12.83 -6.13
N ALA A 179 -10.82 -13.08 -6.11
CA ALA A 179 -10.36 -14.44 -6.26
C ALA A 179 -11.08 -15.24 -5.17
N PRO A 180 -11.78 -16.34 -5.50
CA PRO A 180 -12.40 -17.16 -4.48
C PRO A 180 -11.30 -17.56 -3.50
N SER A 181 -11.50 -17.28 -2.21
CA SER A 181 -10.63 -17.81 -1.16
C SER A 181 -10.40 -19.29 -1.45
N PRO A 182 -9.16 -19.79 -1.39
CA PRO A 182 -8.94 -21.22 -1.53
C PRO A 182 -9.78 -21.87 -0.44
N LEU A 183 -10.82 -22.59 -0.85
CA LEU A 183 -11.59 -23.47 0.03
C LEU A 183 -10.55 -24.26 0.80
N LYS A 184 -10.57 -24.11 2.13
CA LYS A 184 -9.85 -25.00 3.04
C LYS A 184 -10.18 -26.40 2.56
N ARG A 185 -9.24 -27.06 1.86
CA ARG A 185 -9.35 -28.49 1.58
C ARG A 185 -9.34 -29.14 2.95
N GLY A 186 -10.53 -29.42 3.48
CA GLY A 186 -10.67 -30.38 4.55
C GLY A 186 -9.93 -31.62 4.09
N LYS A 187 -9.01 -32.11 4.92
CA LYS A 187 -8.43 -33.44 4.75
C LYS A 187 -9.61 -34.39 4.55
N LEU A 188 -9.80 -34.87 3.32
CA LEU A 188 -10.50 -36.13 3.11
C LEU A 188 -9.62 -37.17 3.79
N ALA A 189 -10.09 -37.72 4.90
CA ALA A 189 -9.55 -38.97 5.39
C ALA A 189 -9.92 -40.04 4.35
N LEU A 190 -8.92 -40.46 3.57
CA LEU A 190 -8.96 -41.76 2.91
C LEU A 190 -8.89 -42.79 4.03
N HIS A 191 -10.03 -43.39 4.36
CA HIS A 191 -10.09 -44.62 5.13
C HIS A 191 -10.47 -45.72 4.14
N ASP A 192 -9.46 -46.27 3.48
CA ASP A 192 -9.56 -47.60 2.87
C ASP A 192 -9.27 -48.61 3.97
N SER A 193 -10.26 -49.42 4.29
CA SER A 193 -10.07 -50.68 5.00
C SER A 193 -11.19 -51.61 4.54
N GLU A 194 -10.93 -52.30 3.44
CA GLU A 194 -11.44 -53.65 3.24
C GLU A 194 -10.64 -54.55 4.18
N ASP A 195 -11.35 -55.23 5.08
CA ASP A 195 -11.01 -56.56 5.62
C ASP A 195 -12.24 -57.01 6.43
N GLU A 196 -13.08 -57.82 5.78
CA GLU A 196 -14.02 -58.70 6.46
C GLU A 196 -13.25 -59.90 7.01
N GLU A 197 -13.41 -60.25 8.29
CA GLU A 197 -13.76 -61.62 8.66
C GLU A 197 -14.30 -61.71 10.09
N GLU A 198 -15.27 -62.61 10.21
CA GLU A 198 -16.24 -62.78 11.27
C GLU A 198 -15.66 -63.33 12.59
N GLN A 199 -16.29 -62.98 13.72
CA GLN A 199 -16.84 -63.97 14.67
C GLN A 199 -17.73 -63.30 15.74
N SER A 200 -19.00 -63.70 15.77
CA SER A 200 -20.03 -63.40 16.78
C SER A 200 -19.97 -64.40 17.96
N PRO A 201 -20.94 -64.45 18.91
CA PRO A 201 -21.25 -63.49 19.98
C PRO A 201 -21.28 -64.17 21.38
N THR A 202 -21.28 -63.44 22.52
CA THR A 202 -22.18 -63.76 23.67
C THR A 202 -22.14 -62.78 24.87
N LYS A 203 -23.37 -62.50 25.36
CA LYS A 203 -23.84 -62.29 26.75
C LYS A 203 -23.64 -60.95 27.49
N LYS A 204 -24.79 -60.25 27.58
CA LYS A 204 -25.30 -59.33 28.63
C LYS A 204 -24.76 -59.56 30.06
N LYS A 205 -24.59 -58.45 30.79
CA LYS A 205 -25.34 -58.20 32.06
C LYS A 205 -25.46 -56.71 32.40
N ARG A 206 -26.67 -56.36 32.88
CA ARG A 206 -27.15 -55.10 33.47
C ARG A 206 -26.52 -54.82 34.84
N SER A 207 -26.72 -53.59 35.33
CA SER A 207 -26.91 -53.17 36.76
C SER A 207 -25.76 -52.30 37.31
N VAL A 208 -25.88 -51.25 38.14
CA VAL A 208 -26.94 -50.41 38.76
C VAL A 208 -26.22 -49.21 39.44
N TYR A 209 -26.93 -48.09 39.65
CA TYR A 209 -26.74 -46.92 40.55
C TYR A 209 -25.57 -46.79 41.55
N GLY A 210 -25.22 -45.51 41.79
CA GLY A 210 -24.80 -44.94 43.10
C GLY A 210 -23.37 -44.38 43.08
N ALA A 211 -23.04 -43.17 43.55
CA ALA A 211 -23.76 -42.05 44.17
C ALA A 211 -22.96 -40.77 43.89
#